data_AF-A0A535H5V6-F1
#
_entry.id   AF-A0A535H5V6-F1
#
_cell.length_a   1.000
_cell.length_b   1.000
_cell.length_c   1.000
_cell.angle_alpha   90.00
_cell.angle_beta   90.00
_cell.angle_gamma   90.00
#
_symmetry.space_group_name_H-M   'P 1'
#
loop_
_entity.id
_entity.type
_entity.pdbx_description
1 polymer ?
#
loop_
_entity_poly.entity_id
_entity_poly.type
_entity_poly.pdbx_seq_one_letter_code
_entity_poly.pdbx_strand_id
1 'polypeptide(L)'
;MQNKRDQRPYNVAYYATHRTQEIERVRVRQASTLEFLRDLRRRPCQDCGGTFPPWVMDFDHRDPREKAFSIAAGKVLLKPRSVLLEEIAKCDIVCANCHAVRTYEWVRANKATLSWFAVGVSPRIEEKRVYWKANTDLLAKLRDVPCQDCRERFLFYVMQFDHRDRTQKRYTVSQMISHAGPKTILAEVAKCDIVCANCHRDRTYRERASSAGVL
;
A
#
# COMPACT_ATOMS: atom_id res chain seq x y z
N MET A 1 32.11 -15.23 -30.20
CA MET A 1 30.73 -14.73 -29.94
C MET A 1 29.92 -15.88 -29.34
N GLN A 2 29.60 -15.82 -28.04
CA GLN A 2 28.91 -16.92 -27.35
C GLN A 2 27.46 -17.03 -27.80
N ASN A 3 27.13 -18.18 -28.37
CA ASN A 3 25.80 -18.61 -28.76
C ASN A 3 24.95 -18.82 -27.48
N LYS A 4 24.17 -17.81 -27.07
CA LYS A 4 23.20 -17.95 -25.98
C LYS A 4 22.10 -18.89 -26.46
N ARG A 5 22.16 -20.17 -26.06
CA ARG A 5 21.11 -21.16 -26.30
C ARG A 5 19.76 -20.55 -25.91
N ASP A 6 18.87 -20.41 -26.88
CA ASP A 6 17.52 -19.91 -26.64
C ASP A 6 16.72 -20.97 -25.87
N GLN A 7 16.54 -20.74 -24.57
CA GLN A 7 15.81 -21.63 -23.65
C GLN A 7 14.29 -21.52 -23.82
N ARG A 8 13.82 -20.56 -24.64
CA ARG A 8 12.39 -20.25 -24.76
C ARG A 8 11.54 -21.43 -25.26
N PRO A 9 11.94 -22.21 -26.29
CA PRO A 9 11.14 -23.35 -26.76
C PRO A 9 10.99 -24.43 -25.68
N TYR A 10 12.08 -24.70 -24.95
CA TYR A 10 12.09 -25.65 -23.84
C TYR A 10 11.17 -25.18 -22.70
N ASN A 11 11.28 -23.92 -22.30
CA ASN A 11 10.44 -23.36 -21.23
C ASN A 11 8.95 -23.41 -21.60
N VAL A 12 8.58 -23.12 -22.85
CA VAL A 12 7.19 -23.19 -23.31
C VAL A 12 6.65 -24.63 -23.21
N ALA A 13 7.41 -25.62 -23.70
CA ALA A 13 7.02 -27.03 -23.63
C ALA A 13 6.90 -27.54 -22.18
N TYR A 14 7.83 -27.11 -21.31
CA TYR A 14 7.80 -27.42 -19.88
C TYR A 14 6.58 -26.80 -19.19
N TYR A 15 6.31 -25.51 -19.42
CA TYR A 15 5.14 -24.84 -18.83
C TYR A 15 3.83 -25.42 -19.33
N ALA A 16 3.73 -25.82 -20.60
CA ALA A 16 2.51 -26.44 -21.13
C ALA A 16 2.10 -27.72 -20.37
N THR A 17 3.08 -28.46 -19.87
CA THR A 17 2.87 -29.75 -19.19
C THR A 17 2.88 -29.66 -17.66
N HIS A 18 3.56 -28.66 -17.09
CA HIS A 18 3.76 -28.54 -15.64
C HIS A 18 3.08 -27.33 -15.00
N ARG A 19 2.30 -26.54 -15.78
CA ARG A 19 1.68 -25.28 -15.32
C ARG A 19 0.99 -25.42 -13.97
N THR A 20 0.13 -26.42 -13.79
CA THR A 20 -0.65 -26.59 -12.57
C THR A 20 0.23 -26.89 -11.37
N GLN A 21 1.23 -27.76 -11.53
CA GLN A 21 2.18 -28.11 -10.47
C GLN A 21 3.06 -26.91 -10.08
N GLU A 22 3.53 -26.15 -11.05
CA GLU A 22 4.35 -24.95 -10.80
C GLU A 22 3.52 -23.82 -10.16
N ILE A 23 2.26 -23.63 -10.57
CA ILE A 23 1.33 -22.69 -9.91
C ILE A 23 1.14 -23.09 -8.44
N GLU A 24 0.88 -24.37 -8.17
CA GLU A 24 0.66 -24.84 -6.79
C GLU A 24 1.93 -24.71 -5.95
N ARG A 25 3.10 -25.07 -6.48
CA ARG A 25 4.39 -24.89 -5.81
C ARG A 25 4.65 -23.43 -5.44
N VAL A 26 4.39 -22.50 -6.36
CA VAL A 26 4.51 -21.06 -6.13
C VAL A 26 3.51 -20.61 -5.07
N ARG A 27 2.26 -21.07 -5.14
CA ARG A 27 1.20 -20.74 -4.18
C ARG A 27 1.55 -21.18 -2.77
N VAL A 28 1.98 -22.44 -2.58
CA VAL A 28 2.41 -22.99 -1.29
C VAL A 28 3.58 -22.18 -0.72
N ARG A 29 4.58 -21.87 -1.55
CA ARG A 29 5.72 -21.05 -1.14
C ARG A 29 5.29 -19.65 -0.70
N GLN A 30 4.42 -19.01 -1.48
CA GLN A 30 3.90 -17.67 -1.15
C GLN A 30 3.10 -17.67 0.16
N ALA A 31 2.26 -18.69 0.38
CA ALA A 31 1.49 -18.85 1.61
C ALA A 31 2.40 -19.03 2.83
N SER A 32 3.42 -19.89 2.74
CA SER A 32 4.40 -20.09 3.82
C SER A 32 5.19 -18.82 4.14
N THR A 33 5.63 -18.09 3.12
CA THR A 33 6.34 -16.81 3.32
C THR A 33 5.41 -15.75 3.91
N LEU A 34 4.14 -15.70 3.49
CA LEU A 34 3.17 -14.76 4.04
C LEU A 34 2.92 -15.00 5.53
N GLU A 35 2.76 -16.25 5.95
CA GLU A 35 2.55 -16.56 7.37
C GLU A 35 3.78 -16.26 8.21
N PHE A 36 4.97 -16.62 7.71
CA PHE A 36 6.23 -16.21 8.34
C PHE A 36 6.33 -14.70 8.56
N LEU A 37 5.97 -13.90 7.55
CA LEU A 37 5.96 -12.44 7.67
C LEU A 37 4.87 -11.93 8.63
N ARG A 38 3.72 -12.61 8.74
CA ARG A 38 2.67 -12.27 9.72
C ARG A 38 3.15 -12.52 11.13
N ASP A 39 3.81 -13.64 11.38
CA ASP A 39 4.35 -13.98 12.70
C ASP A 39 5.37 -12.95 13.18
N LEU A 40 6.26 -12.50 12.29
CA LEU A 40 7.21 -11.42 12.61
C LEU A 40 6.53 -10.09 12.97
N ARG A 41 5.29 -9.87 12.53
CA ARG A 41 4.48 -8.69 12.86
C ARG A 41 3.60 -8.87 14.10
N ARG A 42 3.56 -10.04 14.73
CA ARG A 42 2.82 -10.30 15.99
C ARG A 42 3.54 -9.71 17.18
N ARG A 43 3.67 -8.39 17.20
CA ARG A 43 4.28 -7.62 18.29
C ARG A 43 3.64 -6.24 18.39
N PRO A 44 3.75 -5.56 19.54
CA PRO A 44 3.23 -4.21 19.70
C PRO A 44 3.82 -3.23 18.67
N CYS A 45 3.03 -2.24 18.27
CA CYS A 45 3.48 -1.11 17.47
C CYS A 45 4.60 -0.37 18.20
N GLN A 46 5.70 -0.11 17.51
CA GLN A 46 6.86 0.56 18.08
C GLN A 46 6.58 2.02 18.48
N ASP A 47 5.63 2.69 17.81
CA ASP A 47 5.32 4.10 18.06
C ASP A 47 4.23 4.29 19.13
N CYS A 48 3.12 3.56 19.02
CA CYS A 48 1.97 3.75 19.91
C CYS A 48 1.81 2.66 20.98
N GLY A 49 2.64 1.61 20.97
CA GLY A 49 2.55 0.48 21.90
C GLY A 49 1.33 -0.42 21.73
N GLY A 50 0.39 -0.07 20.85
CA GLY A 50 -0.82 -0.87 20.60
C GLY A 50 -0.54 -2.18 19.88
N THR A 51 -1.29 -3.22 20.23
CA THR A 51 -1.25 -4.52 19.56
C THR A 51 -2.40 -4.63 18.56
N PHE A 52 -2.08 -4.93 17.30
CA PHE A 52 -3.06 -5.05 16.22
C PHE A 52 -2.86 -6.36 15.44
N PRO A 53 -3.87 -6.81 14.68
CA PRO A 53 -3.71 -7.98 13.83
C PRO A 53 -2.55 -7.83 12.83
N PRO A 54 -1.83 -8.90 12.46
CA PRO A 54 -0.66 -8.82 11.57
C PRO A 54 -0.92 -8.23 10.17
N TRP A 55 -2.16 -8.19 9.68
CA TRP A 55 -2.50 -7.54 8.40
C TRP A 55 -2.67 -6.02 8.52
N VAL A 56 -2.82 -5.50 9.73
CA VAL A 56 -2.85 -4.06 10.03
C VAL A 56 -1.44 -3.51 10.24
N MET A 57 -0.51 -4.35 10.69
CA MET A 57 0.88 -4.00 10.96
C MET A 57 1.73 -3.93 9.68
N ASP A 58 2.75 -3.07 9.69
CA ASP A 58 3.72 -2.84 8.62
C ASP A 58 5.16 -3.02 9.09
N PHE A 59 6.03 -3.34 8.13
CA PHE A 59 7.47 -3.15 8.24
C PHE A 59 7.81 -1.76 7.68
N ASP A 60 8.11 -0.80 8.55
CA ASP A 60 8.49 0.56 8.18
C ASP A 60 10.01 0.70 8.20
N HIS A 61 10.61 1.06 7.07
CA HIS A 61 12.05 1.24 6.97
C HIS A 61 12.50 2.49 7.72
N ARG A 62 13.43 2.34 8.68
CA ARG A 62 13.98 3.46 9.46
C ARG A 62 14.62 4.53 8.56
N ASP A 63 15.36 4.09 7.54
CA ASP A 63 15.81 4.95 6.45
C ASP A 63 15.33 4.37 5.11
N PRO A 64 14.39 5.03 4.41
CA PRO A 64 13.92 4.60 3.10
C PRO A 64 14.99 4.51 2.01
N ARG A 65 16.17 5.12 2.21
CA ARG A 65 17.32 5.09 1.28
C ARG A 65 18.15 3.82 1.41
N GLU A 66 18.09 3.13 2.55
CA GLU A 66 18.86 1.91 2.83
C GLU A 66 18.13 0.62 2.41
N LYS A 67 16.87 0.74 1.99
CA LYS A 67 16.06 -0.41 1.59
C LYS A 67 16.55 -1.00 0.27
N ALA A 68 16.76 -2.31 0.24
CA ALA A 68 16.99 -3.02 -1.01
C ALA A 68 15.66 -3.26 -1.76
N PHE A 69 14.56 -3.41 -1.02
CA PHE A 69 13.22 -3.60 -1.57
C PHE A 69 12.13 -3.30 -0.54
N SER A 70 10.92 -2.97 -1.00
CA SER A 70 9.75 -2.86 -0.12
C SER A 70 9.27 -4.26 0.29
N ILE A 71 9.15 -4.54 1.59
CA ILE A 71 8.63 -5.82 2.12
C ILE A 71 7.17 -6.05 1.72
N ALA A 72 6.42 -4.99 1.40
CA ALA A 72 5.02 -5.06 0.97
C ALA A 72 4.83 -5.44 -0.52
N ALA A 73 5.91 -5.58 -1.31
CA ALA A 73 5.79 -5.86 -2.74
C ALA A 73 5.52 -7.36 -3.03
N GLY A 74 4.66 -7.68 -4.00
CA GLY A 74 4.28 -9.08 -4.29
C GLY A 74 5.45 -10.01 -4.67
N LYS A 75 6.55 -9.46 -5.23
CA LYS A 75 7.77 -10.23 -5.56
C LYS A 75 8.54 -10.71 -4.31
N VAL A 76 8.25 -10.17 -3.12
CA VAL A 76 8.92 -10.51 -1.86
C VAL A 76 8.61 -11.93 -1.41
N LEU A 77 7.40 -12.44 -1.70
CA LEU A 77 6.94 -13.75 -1.24
C LEU A 77 7.77 -14.93 -1.81
N LEU A 78 8.55 -14.67 -2.86
CA LEU A 78 9.44 -15.64 -3.50
C LEU A 78 10.92 -15.44 -3.15
N LYS A 79 11.27 -14.44 -2.32
CA LYS A 79 12.67 -14.27 -1.87
C LYS A 79 13.05 -15.32 -0.83
N PRO A 80 14.34 -15.70 -0.72
CA PRO A 80 14.82 -16.54 0.37
C PRO A 80 14.60 -15.88 1.73
N ARG A 81 14.35 -16.69 2.77
CA ARG A 81 14.10 -16.17 4.14
C ARG A 81 15.26 -15.35 4.69
N SER A 82 16.51 -15.72 4.41
CA SER A 82 17.70 -14.96 4.83
C SER A 82 17.66 -13.51 4.33
N VAL A 83 17.41 -13.33 3.03
CA VAL A 83 17.28 -12.02 2.39
C VAL A 83 16.12 -11.22 2.98
N LEU A 84 15.01 -11.87 3.34
CA LEU A 84 13.89 -11.21 4.02
C LEU A 84 14.30 -10.73 5.41
N LEU A 85 14.97 -11.56 6.19
CA LEU A 85 15.40 -11.23 7.55
C LEU A 85 16.42 -10.08 7.56
N GLU A 86 17.38 -10.08 6.64
CA GLU A 86 18.34 -8.98 6.47
C GLU A 86 17.65 -7.65 6.19
N GLU A 87 16.62 -7.64 5.34
CA GLU A 87 15.88 -6.43 5.03
C GLU A 87 14.94 -6.02 6.17
N ILE A 88 14.27 -6.99 6.83
CA ILE A 88 13.41 -6.75 7.99
C ILE A 88 14.20 -6.19 9.17
N ALA A 89 15.47 -6.55 9.33
CA ALA A 89 16.34 -6.01 10.37
C ALA A 89 16.51 -4.49 10.27
N LYS A 90 16.24 -3.88 9.10
CA LYS A 90 16.26 -2.43 8.87
C LYS A 90 14.93 -1.74 9.16
N CYS A 91 13.90 -2.51 9.49
CA CYS A 91 12.55 -2.01 9.69
C CYS A 91 12.16 -1.99 11.17
N ASP A 92 11.28 -1.05 11.47
CA ASP A 92 10.47 -1.03 12.68
C ASP A 92 9.11 -1.67 12.39
N ILE A 93 8.49 -2.28 13.41
CA ILE A 93 7.12 -2.82 13.29
C ILE A 93 6.14 -1.81 13.85
N VAL A 94 5.32 -1.25 12.97
CA VAL A 94 4.36 -0.18 13.31
C VAL A 94 2.97 -0.51 12.76
N CYS A 95 1.93 0.04 13.38
CA CYS A 95 0.58 -0.06 12.83
C CYS A 95 0.43 0.88 11.61
N ALA A 96 -0.54 0.61 10.74
CA ALA A 96 -0.75 1.40 9.54
C ALA A 96 -1.04 2.90 9.81
N ASN A 97 -1.66 3.23 10.95
CA ASN A 97 -1.85 4.62 11.35
C ASN A 97 -0.50 5.32 11.62
N CYS A 98 0.36 4.72 12.44
CA CYS A 98 1.69 5.28 12.76
C CYS A 98 2.61 5.32 11.53
N HIS A 99 2.58 4.28 10.69
CA HIS A 99 3.31 4.26 9.42
C HIS A 99 2.89 5.40 8.48
N ALA A 100 1.58 5.71 8.42
CA ALA A 100 1.09 6.85 7.63
C ALA A 100 1.60 8.20 8.16
N VAL A 101 1.74 8.34 9.49
CA VAL A 101 2.38 9.51 10.12
C VAL A 101 3.84 9.62 9.70
N ARG A 102 4.64 8.56 9.90
CA ARG A 102 6.07 8.54 9.53
C ARG A 102 6.27 8.86 8.04
N THR A 103 5.47 8.24 7.17
CA THR A 103 5.53 8.49 5.72
C THR A 103 5.25 9.96 5.40
N TYR A 104 4.20 10.53 5.98
CA TYR A 104 3.84 11.93 5.74
C TYR A 104 4.95 12.89 6.20
N GLU A 105 5.49 12.67 7.40
CA GLU A 105 6.57 13.49 7.94
C GLU A 105 7.85 13.40 7.11
N TRP A 106 8.22 12.18 6.68
CA TRP A 106 9.37 11.97 5.81
C TRP A 106 9.19 12.67 4.46
N VAL A 107 8.03 12.52 3.80
CA VAL A 107 7.74 13.21 2.53
C VAL A 107 7.75 14.72 2.71
N ARG A 108 7.19 15.23 3.81
CA ARG A 108 7.17 16.66 4.11
C ARG A 108 8.58 17.22 4.29
N ALA A 109 9.46 16.51 5.00
CA ALA A 109 10.86 16.90 5.22
C ALA A 109 11.71 16.78 3.95
N ASN A 110 11.42 15.79 3.09
CA ASN A 110 12.20 15.47 1.89
C ASN A 110 11.54 15.97 0.59
N LYS A 111 10.58 16.90 0.67
CA LYS A 111 9.80 17.35 -0.48
C LYS A 111 10.68 17.90 -1.61
N ALA A 112 11.78 18.58 -1.27
CA ALA A 112 12.72 19.16 -2.23
C ALA A 112 13.55 18.10 -2.98
N THR A 113 13.76 16.91 -2.41
CA THR A 113 14.61 15.85 -2.99
C THR A 113 13.81 14.81 -3.79
N LEU A 114 12.48 14.81 -3.67
CA LEU A 114 11.61 13.88 -4.38
C LEU A 114 11.40 14.28 -5.85
N SER A 115 11.96 13.49 -6.76
CA SER A 115 11.92 13.71 -8.22
C SER A 115 10.53 13.62 -8.86
N TRP A 116 9.50 13.20 -8.11
CA TRP A 116 8.13 13.07 -8.61
C TRP A 116 7.37 14.40 -8.72
N PHE A 117 7.87 15.46 -8.08
CA PHE A 117 7.32 16.80 -8.32
C PHE A 117 7.79 17.29 -9.68
N ALA A 118 6.86 17.68 -10.55
CA ALA A 118 7.17 18.17 -11.90
C ALA A 118 8.25 19.27 -11.84
N VAL A 119 9.43 18.97 -12.37
CA VAL A 119 10.64 19.82 -12.36
C VAL A 119 10.58 20.99 -13.37
N GLY A 120 9.38 21.42 -13.77
CA GLY A 120 9.16 22.50 -14.74
C GLY A 120 8.48 23.73 -14.14
N VAL A 121 8.64 24.88 -14.82
CA VAL A 121 8.08 26.20 -14.43
C VAL A 121 7.19 26.80 -15.51
N SER A 122 6.55 25.98 -16.35
CA SER A 122 5.63 26.52 -17.36
C SER A 122 4.31 26.98 -16.71
N PRO A 123 3.62 28.00 -17.26
CA PRO A 123 2.34 28.48 -16.73
C PRO A 123 1.31 27.36 -16.53
N ARG A 124 1.25 26.40 -17.47
CA ARG A 124 0.40 25.21 -17.37
C ARG A 124 0.75 24.32 -16.16
N ILE A 125 2.02 24.19 -15.81
CA ILE A 125 2.45 23.42 -14.63
C ILE A 125 2.04 24.16 -13.35
N GLU A 126 2.15 25.48 -13.33
CA GLU A 126 1.74 26.31 -12.19
C GLU A 126 0.23 26.27 -11.97
N GLU A 127 -0.57 26.42 -13.02
CA GLU A 127 -2.03 26.22 -12.99
C GLU A 127 -2.39 24.83 -12.43
N LYS A 128 -1.67 23.78 -12.89
CA LYS A 128 -1.88 22.42 -12.40
C LYS A 128 -1.52 22.26 -10.93
N ARG A 129 -0.48 22.95 -10.43
CA ARG A 129 -0.10 22.95 -9.01
C ARG A 129 -1.16 23.63 -8.15
N VAL A 130 -1.71 24.78 -8.59
CA VAL A 130 -2.81 25.46 -7.91
C VAL A 130 -4.03 24.53 -7.84
N TYR A 131 -4.37 23.88 -8.96
CA TYR A 131 -5.46 22.93 -9.05
C TYR A 131 -5.27 21.71 -8.12
N TRP A 132 -4.10 21.09 -8.13
CA TRP A 132 -3.77 19.96 -7.24
C TRP A 132 -3.80 20.35 -5.77
N LYS A 133 -3.33 21.56 -5.44
CA LYS A 133 -3.41 22.09 -4.08
C LYS A 133 -4.86 22.24 -3.64
N ALA A 134 -5.71 22.87 -4.44
CA ALA A 134 -7.14 23.03 -4.13
C ALA A 134 -7.84 21.68 -3.92
N ASN A 135 -7.57 20.69 -4.77
CA ASN A 135 -8.12 19.34 -4.61
C ASN A 135 -7.56 18.63 -3.36
N THR A 136 -6.28 18.81 -3.05
CA THR A 136 -5.66 18.25 -1.84
C THR A 136 -6.31 18.83 -0.58
N ASP A 137 -6.52 20.15 -0.54
CA ASP A 137 -7.15 20.86 0.57
C ASP A 137 -8.63 20.43 0.72
N LEU A 138 -9.35 20.25 -0.39
CA LEU A 138 -10.70 19.69 -0.39
C LEU A 138 -10.74 18.29 0.23
N LEU A 139 -9.86 17.39 -0.22
CA LEU A 139 -9.80 16.02 0.30
C LEU A 139 -9.33 15.96 1.77
N ALA A 140 -8.51 16.91 2.21
CA ALA A 140 -8.13 17.02 3.62
C ALA A 140 -9.33 17.42 4.48
N LYS A 141 -10.12 18.42 4.05
CA LYS A 141 -11.34 18.86 4.74
C LYS A 141 -12.39 17.75 4.82
N LEU A 142 -12.60 17.00 3.74
CA LEU A 142 -13.56 15.88 3.72
C LEU A 142 -13.16 14.74 4.67
N ARG A 143 -11.87 14.65 5.03
CA ARG A 143 -11.36 13.66 5.98
C ARG A 143 -11.35 14.15 7.43
N ASP A 144 -11.74 15.40 7.70
CA ASP A 144 -11.80 15.97 9.04
C ASP A 144 -13.04 15.52 9.83
N VAL A 145 -13.27 14.22 9.84
CA VAL A 145 -14.36 13.53 10.51
C VAL A 145 -13.79 12.35 11.29
N PRO A 146 -14.42 11.92 12.40
CA PRO A 146 -13.96 10.74 13.12
C PRO A 146 -14.05 9.49 12.23
N CYS A 147 -13.21 8.51 12.52
CA CYS A 147 -13.24 7.22 11.84
C CYS A 147 -14.63 6.58 11.98
N GLN A 148 -15.21 6.10 10.88
CA GLN A 148 -16.51 5.45 10.88
C GLN A 148 -16.56 4.22 11.80
N ASP A 149 -15.45 3.46 11.89
CA ASP A 149 -15.39 2.20 12.64
C ASP A 149 -15.02 2.42 14.11
N CYS A 150 -13.85 3.00 14.38
CA CYS A 150 -13.34 3.15 15.74
C CYS A 150 -13.74 4.46 16.42
N ARG A 151 -14.40 5.39 15.72
CA ARG A 151 -14.85 6.71 16.21
C ARG A 151 -13.75 7.68 16.68
N GLU A 152 -12.51 7.23 16.74
CA GLU A 152 -11.35 8.07 16.99
C GLU A 152 -11.07 9.04 15.84
N ARG A 153 -10.54 10.22 16.18
CA ARG A 153 -10.09 11.23 15.22
C ARG A 153 -8.59 11.11 14.98
N PHE A 154 -8.20 11.13 13.71
CA PHE A 154 -6.80 11.15 13.30
C PHE A 154 -6.57 12.28 12.30
N LEU A 155 -5.29 12.62 12.08
CA LEU A 155 -4.90 13.60 11.08
C LEU A 155 -5.29 13.11 9.67
N PHE A 156 -5.63 14.04 8.78
CA PHE A 156 -6.21 13.75 7.46
C PHE A 156 -5.38 12.77 6.60
N TYR A 157 -4.07 12.67 6.81
CA TYR A 157 -3.18 11.76 6.07
C TYR A 157 -3.18 10.33 6.62
N VAL A 158 -3.69 10.11 7.84
CA VAL A 158 -3.98 8.78 8.39
C VAL A 158 -5.35 8.29 7.92
N MET A 159 -6.26 9.22 7.66
CA MET A 159 -7.64 8.94 7.23
C MET A 159 -7.69 8.54 5.74
N GLN A 160 -8.46 7.49 5.45
CA GLN A 160 -8.61 6.86 4.15
C GLN A 160 -10.07 6.91 3.69
N PHE A 161 -10.26 7.07 2.38
CA PHE A 161 -11.55 6.87 1.73
C PHE A 161 -11.70 5.37 1.45
N ASP A 162 -12.66 4.74 2.10
CA ASP A 162 -13.00 3.33 1.91
C ASP A 162 -14.34 3.19 1.21
N HIS A 163 -14.34 2.65 -0.01
CA HIS A 163 -15.58 2.46 -0.78
C HIS A 163 -16.48 1.43 -0.09
N ARG A 164 -17.73 1.81 0.21
CA ARG A 164 -18.74 0.90 0.79
C ARG A 164 -18.99 -0.32 -0.10
N ASP A 165 -18.96 -0.11 -1.41
CA ASP A 165 -18.97 -1.17 -2.42
C ASP A 165 -17.80 -0.95 -3.38
N ARG A 166 -16.80 -1.85 -3.29
CA ARG A 166 -15.58 -1.78 -4.11
C ARG A 166 -15.82 -2.10 -5.59
N THR A 167 -16.95 -2.70 -5.95
CA THR A 167 -17.32 -2.97 -7.33
C THR A 167 -17.84 -1.72 -8.04
N GLN A 168 -18.32 -0.73 -7.28
CA GLN A 168 -18.91 0.51 -7.81
C GLN A 168 -17.90 1.66 -7.95
N LYS A 169 -16.63 1.43 -7.57
CA LYS A 169 -15.60 2.45 -7.70
C LYS A 169 -15.15 2.59 -9.15
N ARG A 170 -15.01 3.83 -9.61
CA ARG A 170 -14.39 4.10 -10.93
C ARG A 170 -12.88 4.22 -10.80
N TYR A 171 -12.41 4.85 -9.73
CA TYR A 171 -10.99 5.08 -9.43
C TYR A 171 -10.77 5.16 -7.92
N THR A 172 -9.53 5.03 -7.47
CA THR A 172 -9.16 5.37 -6.09
C THR A 172 -9.20 6.90 -5.94
N VAL A 173 -9.92 7.44 -4.94
CA VAL A 173 -10.13 8.89 -4.77
C VAL A 173 -8.82 9.69 -4.80
N SER A 174 -7.77 9.19 -4.15
CA SER A 174 -6.44 9.84 -4.13
C SER A 174 -5.77 9.93 -5.51
N GLN A 175 -6.09 9.03 -6.44
CA GLN A 175 -5.57 9.03 -7.82
C GLN A 175 -6.36 9.99 -8.73
N MET A 176 -7.53 10.45 -8.30
CA MET A 176 -8.38 11.35 -9.08
C MET A 176 -7.89 12.80 -9.07
N ILE A 177 -7.01 13.17 -8.13
CA ILE A 177 -6.45 14.53 -8.01
C ILE A 177 -5.83 15.01 -9.33
N SER A 178 -5.21 14.11 -10.10
CA SER A 178 -4.53 14.45 -11.35
C SER A 178 -5.43 14.49 -12.58
N HIS A 179 -6.63 13.90 -12.54
CA HIS A 179 -7.42 13.58 -13.75
C HIS A 179 -8.93 13.87 -13.65
N ALA A 180 -9.47 14.22 -12.48
CA ALA A 180 -10.90 14.46 -12.31
C ALA A 180 -11.18 15.81 -11.68
N GLY A 181 -12.27 16.46 -12.12
CA GLY A 181 -12.80 17.71 -11.58
C GLY A 181 -13.37 17.56 -10.16
N PRO A 182 -13.52 18.66 -9.40
CA PRO A 182 -14.02 18.62 -8.02
C PRO A 182 -15.41 17.99 -7.91
N LYS A 183 -16.31 18.22 -8.87
CA LYS A 183 -17.64 17.58 -8.92
C LYS A 183 -17.54 16.05 -8.99
N THR A 184 -16.64 15.53 -9.82
CA THR A 184 -16.43 14.09 -9.98
C THR A 184 -15.79 13.47 -8.74
N ILE A 185 -14.84 14.19 -8.12
CA ILE A 185 -14.23 13.78 -6.85
C ILE A 185 -15.29 13.67 -5.76
N LEU A 186 -16.15 14.69 -5.60
CA LEU A 186 -17.22 14.68 -4.60
C LEU A 186 -18.22 13.54 -4.83
N ALA A 187 -18.59 13.26 -6.08
CA ALA A 187 -19.48 12.15 -6.42
C ALA A 187 -18.87 10.78 -6.07
N GLU A 188 -17.56 10.61 -6.22
CA GLU A 188 -16.90 9.36 -5.81
C GLU A 188 -16.72 9.27 -4.29
N VAL A 189 -16.36 10.38 -3.64
CA VAL A 189 -16.27 10.47 -2.17
C VAL A 189 -17.61 10.15 -1.52
N ALA A 190 -18.73 10.55 -2.12
CA ALA A 190 -20.07 10.25 -1.60
C ALA A 190 -20.35 8.74 -1.47
N LYS A 191 -19.60 7.87 -2.15
CA LYS A 191 -19.69 6.41 -2.06
C LYS A 191 -18.77 5.79 -1.00
N CYS A 192 -17.95 6.62 -0.35
CA CYS A 192 -16.93 6.18 0.59
C CYS A 192 -17.37 6.45 2.03
N ASP A 193 -16.93 5.59 2.93
CA ASP A 193 -16.79 5.90 4.33
C ASP A 193 -15.39 6.47 4.59
N ILE A 194 -15.25 7.29 5.64
CA ILE A 194 -13.96 7.77 6.10
C ILE A 194 -13.52 6.93 7.29
N VAL A 195 -12.42 6.20 7.12
CA VAL A 195 -11.87 5.30 8.14
C VAL A 195 -10.38 5.55 8.33
N CYS A 196 -9.85 5.27 9.52
CA CYS A 196 -8.40 5.32 9.72
C CYS A 196 -7.70 4.18 8.96
N ALA A 197 -6.38 4.31 8.72
CA ALA A 197 -5.61 3.32 7.97
C ALA A 197 -5.66 1.91 8.59
N ASN A 198 -5.72 1.79 9.92
CA ASN A 198 -5.87 0.50 10.60
C ASN A 198 -7.20 -0.16 10.27
N CYS A 199 -8.32 0.56 10.44
CA CYS A 199 -9.67 0.04 10.15
C CYS A 199 -9.85 -0.27 8.66
N HIS A 200 -9.34 0.58 7.77
CA HIS A 200 -9.37 0.33 6.33
C HIS A 200 -8.69 -1.00 5.93
N ARG A 201 -7.53 -1.30 6.53
CA ARG A 201 -6.83 -2.57 6.30
C ARG A 201 -7.58 -3.76 6.83
N ASP A 202 -8.20 -3.62 8.00
CA ASP A 202 -8.98 -4.68 8.60
C ASP A 202 -10.23 -5.01 7.76
N ARG A 203 -10.97 -3.99 7.28
CA ARG A 203 -12.06 -4.15 6.30
C ARG A 203 -11.58 -4.89 5.05
N THR A 204 -10.51 -4.40 4.42
CA THR A 204 -9.93 -5.01 3.20
C THR A 204 -9.55 -6.48 3.43
N TYR A 205 -9.00 -6.81 4.59
CA TYR A 205 -8.62 -8.17 4.93
C TYR A 205 -9.85 -9.07 5.07
N ARG A 206 -10.86 -8.64 5.85
CA ARG A 206 -12.09 -9.39 6.09
C ARG A 206 -12.86 -9.65 4.80
N GLU A 207 -13.04 -8.65 3.95
CA GLU A 207 -13.71 -8.79 2.65
C GLU A 207 -13.05 -9.83 1.75
N ARG A 208 -11.71 -9.80 1.70
CA ARG A 208 -10.92 -10.78 0.93
C ARG A 208 -11.01 -12.18 1.52
N ALA A 209 -11.00 -12.30 2.84
CA ALA A 209 -11.14 -13.58 3.52
C ALA A 209 -12.52 -14.20 3.27
N SER A 210 -13.59 -13.41 3.34
CA SER A 210 -14.96 -13.84 3.00
C SER A 210 -15.09 -14.25 1.53
N SER A 211 -14.52 -13.46 0.62
CA SER A 211 -14.55 -13.77 -0.82
C SER A 211 -13.73 -15.01 -1.19
N ALA A 212 -12.73 -15.38 -0.38
CA ALA A 212 -11.91 -16.57 -0.55
C ALA A 212 -12.45 -17.81 0.20
N GLY A 213 -13.57 -17.69 0.94
CA GLY A 213 -14.14 -18.77 1.75
C GLY A 213 -13.29 -19.19 2.96
N VAL A 214 -12.54 -18.25 3.54
CA VAL A 214 -11.59 -18.48 4.65
C VAL A 214 -12.15 -18.04 6.02
N LEU A 215 -13.37 -17.52 6.05
CA LEU A 215 -14.17 -17.22 7.25
C LEU A 215 -15.46 -18.04 7.18
#